data_AF-A0A3R8K9H4-F1
#
_entry.id   AF-A0A3R8K9H4-F1
#
_cell.length_a   1.000
_cell.length_b   1.000
_cell.length_c   1.000
_cell.angle_alpha   90.00
_cell.angle_beta   90.00
_cell.angle_gamma   90.00
#
_symmetry.space_group_name_H-M   'P 1'
#
loop_
_entity.id
_entity.type
_entity.pdbx_description
1 polymer ?
#
loop_
_entity_poly.entity_id
_entity_poly.type
_entity_poly.pdbx_seq_one_letter_code
_entity_poly.pdbx_strand_id
1 'polypeptide(L)'
;MQRIIRIFRRMHGLTQEQFAEKAELDYKYYQLFELGRTGTPSLRMIEALAQVMKVKPWVLLCDDPTLISRMTKIPETELCQQVKPRPGRPRKWGLQGGELRDHPDLSKDRSRQWLH
;
A
#
# COMPACT_ATOMS: atom_id res chain seq x y z
N MET A 1 7.50 4.78 5.32
CA MET A 1 8.35 4.68 4.11
C MET A 1 7.60 4.50 2.77
N GLN A 2 6.93 3.36 2.51
CA GLN A 2 6.36 2.99 1.19
C GLN A 2 5.45 4.06 0.59
N ARG A 3 4.69 4.71 1.47
CA ARG A 3 3.81 5.82 1.13
C ARG A 3 4.54 6.97 0.44
N ILE A 4 5.68 7.41 0.99
CA ILE A 4 6.47 8.55 0.50
C ILE A 4 6.95 8.24 -0.92
N ILE A 5 7.47 7.03 -1.11
CA ILE A 5 7.98 6.52 -2.39
C ILE A 5 6.86 6.52 -3.44
N ARG A 6 5.67 6.01 -3.08
CA ARG A 6 4.52 5.99 -3.97
C ARG A 6 4.07 7.39 -4.39
N ILE A 7 4.06 8.35 -3.47
CA ILE A 7 3.66 9.74 -3.77
C ILE A 7 4.68 10.37 -4.70
N PHE A 8 5.98 10.28 -4.38
CA PHE A 8 7.06 10.76 -5.24
C PHE A 8 6.93 10.19 -6.66
N ARG A 9 6.79 8.87 -6.78
CA ARG A 9 6.66 8.19 -8.07
C ARG A 9 5.49 8.75 -8.89
N ARG A 10 4.33 8.96 -8.26
CA ARG A 10 3.13 9.50 -8.92
C ARG A 10 3.29 10.96 -9.31
N MET A 11 3.89 11.79 -8.46
CA MET A 11 4.18 13.20 -8.77
C MET A 11 5.12 13.34 -9.96
N HIS A 12 6.04 12.39 -10.13
CA HIS A 12 6.95 12.34 -11.27
C HIS A 12 6.41 11.57 -12.49
N GLY A 13 5.14 11.12 -12.46
CA GLY A 13 4.51 10.41 -13.58
C GLY A 13 5.12 9.05 -13.91
N LEU A 14 5.86 8.43 -12.98
CA LEU A 14 6.60 7.20 -13.23
C LEU A 14 5.72 5.96 -12.99
N THR A 15 5.86 4.94 -13.84
CA THR A 15 5.30 3.61 -13.55
C THR A 15 6.12 2.90 -12.47
N GLN A 16 5.58 1.82 -11.89
CA GLN A 16 6.34 1.02 -10.93
C GLN A 16 7.58 0.39 -11.56
N GLU A 17 7.48 -0.03 -12.82
CA GLU A 17 8.57 -0.61 -13.60
C GLU A 17 9.68 0.43 -13.86
N GLN A 18 9.33 1.62 -14.37
CA GLN A 18 10.28 2.70 -14.60
C GLN A 18 10.99 3.15 -13.31
N PHE A 19 10.28 3.14 -12.19
CA PHE A 19 10.86 3.52 -10.91
C PHE A 19 11.80 2.43 -10.36
N ALA A 20 11.42 1.16 -10.49
CA ALA A 20 12.27 0.03 -10.12
C ALA A 20 13.55 -0.01 -10.96
N GLU A 21 13.44 0.21 -12.28
CA GLU A 21 14.57 0.28 -13.20
C GLU A 21 15.54 1.41 -12.81
N LYS A 22 15.03 2.61 -12.52
CA LYS A 22 15.85 3.73 -12.03
C LYS A 22 16.56 3.45 -10.70
N ALA A 23 15.94 2.64 -9.86
CA ALA A 23 16.50 2.25 -8.56
C ALA A 23 17.38 0.98 -8.66
N GLU A 24 17.56 0.42 -9.86
CA GLU A 24 18.25 -0.86 -10.08
C GLU A 24 17.69 -2.00 -9.21
N LEU A 25 16.35 -2.03 -9.06
CA LEU A 25 15.63 -3.03 -8.28
C LEU A 25 14.83 -3.97 -9.17
N ASP A 26 14.68 -5.23 -8.74
CA ASP A 26 13.74 -6.16 -9.38
C ASP A 26 12.31 -5.61 -9.30
N TYR A 27 11.63 -5.57 -10.45
CA TYR A 27 10.30 -5.01 -10.57
C TYR A 27 9.27 -5.74 -9.69
N LYS A 28 9.29 -7.08 -9.65
CA LYS A 28 8.32 -7.86 -8.86
C LYS A 28 8.53 -7.61 -7.37
N TYR A 29 9.78 -7.56 -6.94
CA TYR A 29 10.14 -7.22 -5.57
C TYR A 29 9.70 -5.81 -5.19
N TYR A 30 10.02 -4.80 -6.01
CA TYR A 30 9.59 -3.42 -5.79
C TYR A 30 8.05 -3.29 -5.74
N GLN A 31 7.33 -4.01 -6.61
CA GLN A 31 5.87 -4.04 -6.60
C GLN A 31 5.32 -4.58 -5.27
N LEU A 32 5.85 -5.70 -4.77
CA LEU A 32 5.45 -6.25 -3.47
C LEU A 32 5.79 -5.30 -2.32
N PHE A 33 6.94 -4.63 -2.40
CA PHE A 33 7.37 -3.65 -1.41
C PHE A 33 6.44 -2.44 -1.36
N GLU A 34 6.09 -1.83 -2.50
CA GLU A 34 5.18 -0.68 -2.55
C GLU A 34 3.77 -1.04 -2.04
N LEU A 35 3.37 -2.32 -2.16
CA LEU A 35 2.12 -2.87 -1.62
C LEU A 35 2.19 -3.22 -0.12
N GLY A 36 3.35 -3.13 0.52
CA GLY A 36 3.54 -3.51 1.92
C GLY A 36 3.47 -5.03 2.16
N ARG A 37 3.78 -5.83 1.14
CA ARG A 37 3.78 -7.30 1.20
C ARG A 37 5.17 -7.91 1.39
N THR A 38 6.19 -7.08 1.54
CA THR A 38 7.55 -7.49 1.89
C THR A 38 7.83 -7.19 3.35
N GLY A 39 8.79 -7.91 3.95
CA GLY A 39 9.34 -7.54 5.25
C GLY A 39 10.17 -6.26 5.20
N THR A 40 11.00 -6.08 6.23
CA THR A 40 11.93 -4.95 6.36
C THR A 40 12.86 -4.87 5.14
N PRO A 41 12.94 -3.72 4.45
CA PRO A 41 13.87 -3.54 3.34
C PRO A 41 15.32 -3.56 3.82
N SER A 42 16.24 -4.00 2.95
CA SER A 42 17.67 -3.91 3.22
C SER A 42 18.15 -2.45 3.16
N LEU A 43 19.27 -2.16 3.84
CA LEU A 43 19.89 -0.83 3.77
C LEU A 43 20.22 -0.42 2.32
N ARG A 44 20.74 -1.37 1.53
CA ARG A 44 21.01 -1.21 0.09
C ARG A 44 19.79 -0.71 -0.67
N MET A 45 18.62 -1.29 -0.40
CA MET A 45 17.37 -0.87 -1.04
C MET A 45 16.98 0.56 -0.63
N ILE A 46 17.11 0.90 0.66
CA ILE A 46 16.79 2.24 1.15
C ILE A 46 17.70 3.29 0.49
N GLU A 47 19.00 2.98 0.36
CA GLU A 47 19.97 3.85 -0.32
C GLU A 47 19.63 4.07 -1.80
N ALA A 48 19.34 2.99 -2.53
CA ALA A 48 18.95 3.07 -3.93
C ALA A 48 17.69 3.94 -4.14
N LEU A 49 16.66 3.73 -3.31
CA LEU A 49 15.44 4.52 -3.34
C LEU A 49 15.70 6.00 -3.04
N ALA A 50 16.52 6.28 -2.02
CA ALA A 50 16.88 7.64 -1.63
C ALA A 50 17.68 8.36 -2.73
N GLN A 51 18.56 7.64 -3.44
CA GLN A 51 19.33 8.15 -4.57
C GLN A 51 18.44 8.59 -5.72
N VAL A 52 17.45 7.77 -6.12
CA VAL A 52 16.47 8.13 -7.16
C VAL A 52 15.67 9.36 -6.76
N MET A 53 15.30 9.45 -5.48
CA MET A 53 14.56 10.57 -4.92
C MET A 53 15.43 11.81 -4.66
N LYS A 54 16.76 11.71 -4.81
CA LYS A 54 17.75 12.76 -4.49
C LYS A 54 17.64 13.29 -3.06
N VAL A 55 17.38 12.38 -2.12
CA VAL A 55 17.30 12.68 -0.67
C VAL A 55 18.27 11.80 0.11
N LYS A 56 18.46 12.12 1.40
CA LYS A 56 19.25 11.27 2.29
C LYS A 56 18.43 10.05 2.75
N PRO A 57 19.04 8.86 2.96
CA PRO A 57 18.33 7.65 3.40
C PRO A 57 17.48 7.83 4.66
N TRP A 58 17.94 8.63 5.62
CA TRP A 58 17.21 8.90 6.85
C TRP A 58 15.83 9.54 6.62
N VAL A 59 15.62 10.24 5.49
CA VAL A 59 14.31 10.83 5.15
C VAL A 59 13.25 9.73 4.96
N LEU A 60 13.64 8.56 4.45
CA LEU A 60 12.74 7.42 4.26
C LEU A 60 12.42 6.68 5.56
N LEU A 61 13.29 6.84 6.57
CA LEU A 61 13.19 6.25 7.91
C LEU A 61 12.58 7.21 8.93
N CYS A 62 12.38 8.48 8.56
CA CYS A 62 11.80 9.49 9.42
C CYS A 62 10.27 9.36 9.42
N ASP A 63 9.66 9.53 10.59
CA ASP A 63 8.21 9.54 10.76
C ASP A 63 7.61 10.96 10.90
N ASP A 64 8.45 12.00 10.96
CA ASP A 64 8.00 13.39 11.06
C ASP A 64 7.55 13.92 9.67
N PRO A 65 6.24 14.12 9.45
CA PRO A 65 5.73 14.57 8.15
C PRO A 65 6.19 15.98 7.78
N THR A 66 6.44 16.85 8.77
CA THR A 66 6.86 18.24 8.53
C THR A 66 8.28 18.28 7.99
N LEU A 67 9.17 17.47 8.56
CA LEU A 67 10.55 17.34 8.11
C LEU A 67 10.63 16.66 6.74
N ILE A 68 9.86 15.59 6.53
CA ILE A 68 9.78 14.90 5.24
C ILE A 68 9.29 15.85 4.15
N SER A 69 8.23 16.62 4.42
CA SER A 69 7.68 17.62 3.49
C SER A 69 8.75 18.63 3.07
N ARG A 70 9.47 19.19 4.04
CA ARG A 70 10.56 20.15 3.80
C ARG A 70 11.68 19.56 2.94
N MET A 71 12.05 18.31 3.18
CA MET A 71 13.18 17.65 2.48
C MET A 71 12.81 17.15 1.08
N THR A 72 11.56 16.71 0.89
CA THR A 72 11.11 16.07 -0.37
C THR A 72 10.30 17.00 -1.28
N LYS A 73 9.87 18.16 -0.77
CA LYS A 73 8.91 19.07 -1.42
C LYS A 73 7.53 18.43 -1.68
N ILE A 74 7.24 17.31 -1.04
CA ILE A 74 5.91 16.68 -1.05
C ILE A 74 5.06 17.41 -0.01
N PRO A 75 3.87 17.93 -0.35
CA PRO A 75 3.04 18.65 0.62
C PRO A 75 2.57 17.71 1.75
N GLU A 76 2.49 18.23 2.97
CA GLU A 76 2.08 17.46 4.17
C GLU A 76 0.69 16.82 4.01
N THR A 77 -0.22 17.47 3.28
CA THR A 77 -1.54 16.94 2.97
C THR A 77 -1.48 15.60 2.25
N GLU A 78 -0.54 15.43 1.33
CA GLU A 78 -0.28 14.17 0.61
C GLU A 78 0.43 13.14 1.50
N LEU A 79 1.19 13.58 2.51
CA LEU A 79 1.82 12.73 3.53
C LEU A 79 0.85 12.26 4.62
N CYS A 80 -0.34 12.86 4.75
CA CYS A 80 -1.38 12.47 5.71
C CYS A 80 -2.54 11.63 5.12
N GLN A 81 -3.03 11.90 3.90
CA GLN A 81 -4.04 11.09 3.17
C GLN A 81 -3.81 9.56 3.09
N GLN A 82 -4.51 8.76 3.91
CA GLN A 82 -4.53 7.31 3.71
C GLN A 82 -5.13 6.97 2.33
N VAL A 83 -4.40 6.21 1.53
CA VAL A 83 -4.97 5.65 0.30
C VAL A 83 -5.96 4.57 0.71
N LYS A 84 -7.26 4.85 0.52
CA LYS A 84 -8.33 3.86 0.71
C LYS A 84 -7.90 2.55 0.03
N PRO A 85 -7.92 1.40 0.72
CA PRO A 85 -7.62 0.14 0.07
C PRO A 85 -8.55 -0.01 -1.13
N ARG A 86 -7.98 -0.24 -2.32
CA ARG A 86 -8.81 -0.60 -3.47
C ARG A 86 -9.56 -1.87 -3.07
N PRO A 87 -10.89 -1.95 -3.26
CA PRO A 87 -11.61 -3.19 -3.03
C PRO A 87 -10.87 -4.27 -3.83
N GLY A 88 -10.39 -5.29 -3.13
CA GLY A 88 -9.71 -6.40 -3.79
C GLY A 88 -10.62 -6.92 -4.91
N ARG A 89 -10.04 -7.34 -6.04
CA ARG A 89 -10.77 -8.09 -7.05
C ARG A 89 -11.56 -9.19 -6.31
N PRO A 90 -12.90 -9.27 -6.45
CA PRO A 90 -13.68 -10.28 -5.77
C PRO A 90 -13.06 -11.64 -6.04
N ARG A 91 -12.79 -12.42 -4.99
CA ARG A 91 -12.40 -13.83 -5.18
C ARG A 91 -13.57 -14.47 -5.91
N LYS A 92 -13.36 -14.91 -7.15
CA LYS A 92 -14.33 -15.77 -7.83
C LYS A 92 -14.41 -17.05 -6.99
N TRP A 93 -15.50 -17.23 -6.25
CA TRP A 93 -15.83 -18.53 -5.68
C TRP A 93 -15.93 -19.48 -6.88
N GLY A 94 -15.04 -20.46 -6.93
CA GLY A 94 -14.98 -21.40 -8.03
C GLY A 94 -16.33 -22.08 -8.19
N LEU A 95 -16.93 -21.94 -9.37
CA LEU A 95 -17.87 -22.93 -9.87
C LEU A 95 -17.05 -24.20 -10.13
N GLN A 96 -16.96 -25.06 -9.12
CA GLN A 96 -16.60 -26.46 -9.28
C GLN A 96 -17.70 -27.26 -8.60
N GLY A 97 -18.47 -27.96 -9.42
CA GLY A 97 -19.66 -28.70 -9.00
C GLY A 97 -19.32 -29.82 -8.01
N GLY A 98 -20.30 -30.12 -7.17
CA GLY A 98 -20.32 -31.27 -6.27
C GLY A 98 -20.62 -30.86 -4.83
N GLU A 99 -21.74 -31.36 -4.31
CA GLU A 99 -22.20 -31.32 -2.91
C GLU A 99 -22.79 -30.00 -2.40
N LEU A 100 -24.10 -29.86 -2.62
CA LEU A 100 -25.02 -29.27 -1.64
C LEU A 100 -24.87 -30.04 -0.33
N ARG A 101 -24.28 -29.42 0.69
CA ARG A 101 -24.43 -29.84 2.08
C ARG A 101 -25.24 -28.79 2.82
N ASP A 102 -26.21 -29.29 3.55
CA ASP A 102 -27.33 -28.58 4.14
C ASP A 102 -26.94 -27.32 4.92
N HIS A 103 -27.61 -26.23 4.57
CA HIS A 103 -27.55 -24.96 5.28
C HIS A 103 -28.54 -25.04 6.45
N PRO A 104 -28.14 -24.84 7.72
CA PRO A 104 -29.10 -24.74 8.80
C PRO A 104 -29.93 -23.45 8.66
N ASP A 105 -31.23 -23.70 8.75
CA ASP A 105 -32.40 -22.82 8.81
C ASP A 105 -32.19 -21.50 9.57
N LEU A 106 -32.22 -20.38 8.84
CA LEU A 106 -32.42 -19.04 9.40
C LEU A 106 -33.91 -18.71 9.40
N SER A 107 -34.65 -19.39 10.27
CA SER A 107 -36.00 -19.01 10.69
C SER A 107 -36.08 -19.07 12.20
N LYS A 108 -35.93 -17.89 12.82
CA LYS A 108 -36.68 -17.43 14.00
C LYS A 108 -36.08 -16.13 14.52
N ASP A 109 -36.76 -15.05 14.13
CA ASP A 109 -37.34 -14.06 15.03
C ASP A 109 -36.69 -13.91 16.41
N ARG A 110 -36.17 -12.70 16.66
CA ARG A 110 -36.54 -11.97 17.87
C ARG A 110 -36.25 -10.48 17.71
N SER A 111 -37.28 -9.81 17.22
CA SER A 111 -37.80 -8.57 17.80
C SER A 111 -37.17 -8.19 19.15
N ARG A 112 -36.38 -7.12 19.18
CA ARG A 112 -36.26 -6.21 20.34
C ARG A 112 -36.07 -4.78 19.84
N GLN A 113 -37.21 -4.15 19.61
CA GLN A 113 -37.40 -2.71 19.72
C GLN A 113 -36.86 -2.24 21.07
N TRP A 114 -36.01 -1.22 21.04
CA TRP A 114 -35.90 -0.24 22.11
C TRP A 114 -36.45 1.06 21.55
N LEU A 115 -37.60 1.51 22.04
CA LEU A 115 -37.94 2.92 22.31
C LEU A 115 -39.42 3.03 22.71
N HIS A 116 -39.61 3.48 23.96
CA HIS A 116 -40.80 3.96 24.68
C HIS A 116 -41.89 2.96 25.08
#